data_AF-A0A836RC27-F1
#
_entry.id   AF-A0A836RC27-F1
#
_cell.length_a   1.000
_cell.length_b   1.000
_cell.length_c   1.000
_cell.angle_alpha   90.00
_cell.angle_beta   90.00
_cell.angle_gamma   90.00
#
_symmetry.space_group_name_H-M   'P 1'
#
loop_
_entity.id
_entity.type
_entity.pdbx_description
1 polymer ?
#
loop_
_entity_poly.entity_id
_entity_poly.type
_entity_poly.pdbx_seq_one_letter_code
_entity_poly.pdbx_strand_id
1 'polypeptide(L)'
;MLEISRELLDEARNIHRESIIIDAHCDTVLQLAPRKGREEWKTRSLIERGEFGHIDIPRLFEGGVTCQFFAIYVEGIYKPERATERALELISTLYTELEKASDKTIIVDKHEDIIKAKRRGKIAIL
;
A
#
# COMPACT_ATOMS: atom_id res chain seq x y z
N MET A 1 28.18 -8.76 6.81
CA MET A 1 27.46 -7.63 6.18
C MET A 1 28.19 -7.31 4.90
N LEU A 2 27.49 -7.23 3.76
CA LEU A 2 28.11 -6.76 2.52
C LEU A 2 28.34 -5.26 2.65
N GLU A 3 29.56 -4.81 2.43
CA GLU A 3 29.90 -3.39 2.42
C GLU A 3 29.55 -2.83 1.04
N ILE A 4 28.38 -2.22 0.91
CA ILE A 4 27.92 -1.60 -0.34
C ILE A 4 28.62 -0.25 -0.48
N SER A 5 29.29 -0.01 -1.60
CA SER A 5 29.94 1.27 -1.84
C SER A 5 28.91 2.40 -1.92
N ARG A 6 29.30 3.61 -1.51
CA ARG A 6 28.44 4.80 -1.57
C ARG A 6 27.96 5.08 -3.00
N GLU A 7 28.84 4.87 -3.98
CA GLU A 7 28.55 5.04 -5.40
C GLU A 7 27.40 4.13 -5.87
N LEU A 8 27.44 2.84 -5.51
CA LEU A 8 26.37 1.89 -5.85
C LEU A 8 25.03 2.27 -5.18
N LEU A 9 25.06 2.77 -3.94
CA LEU A 9 23.85 3.24 -3.27
C LEU A 9 23.25 4.48 -3.94
N ASP A 10 24.10 5.41 -4.37
CA ASP A 10 23.65 6.64 -5.03
C ASP A 10 23.14 6.33 -6.45
N GLU A 11 23.77 5.40 -7.17
CA GLU A 11 23.27 4.89 -8.46
C GLU A 11 21.89 4.23 -8.31
N ALA A 12 21.73 3.32 -7.33
CA ALA A 12 20.45 2.67 -7.07
C ALA A 12 19.33 3.67 -6.76
N ARG A 13 19.63 4.71 -5.97
CA ARG A 13 18.68 5.79 -5.66
C ARG A 13 18.30 6.59 -6.91
N ASN A 14 19.25 6.85 -7.80
CA ASN A 14 18.98 7.56 -9.06
C ASN A 14 18.03 6.75 -9.93
N ILE A 15 18.30 5.45 -10.11
CA ILE A 15 17.43 4.53 -10.87
C ILE A 15 16.02 4.51 -10.25
N HIS A 16 15.89 4.36 -8.93
CA HIS A 16 14.59 4.36 -8.25
C HIS A 16 13.81 5.66 -8.45
N ARG A 17 14.49 6.81 -8.40
CA ARG A 17 13.86 8.12 -8.58
C ARG A 17 13.31 8.29 -10.00
N GLU A 18 14.06 7.85 -11.01
CA GLU A 18 13.73 7.98 -12.42
C GLU A 18 12.73 6.91 -12.91
N SER A 19 12.61 5.79 -12.19
CA SER A 19 11.73 4.68 -12.54
C SER A 19 10.28 4.88 -12.09
N ILE A 20 9.37 4.20 -12.79
CA ILE A 20 8.02 3.89 -12.33
C ILE A 20 8.09 2.56 -11.60
N ILE A 21 7.94 2.58 -10.28
CA ILE A 21 8.00 1.39 -9.43
C ILE A 21 6.57 0.95 -9.11
N ILE A 22 6.24 -0.28 -9.50
CA ILE A 22 4.92 -0.87 -9.27
C ILE A 22 5.10 -2.09 -8.38
N ASP A 23 4.51 -2.05 -7.19
CA ASP A 23 4.33 -3.24 -6.36
C ASP A 23 2.96 -3.85 -6.67
N ALA A 24 2.96 -5.10 -7.15
CA ALA A 24 1.77 -5.72 -7.73
C ALA A 24 0.89 -6.47 -6.71
N HIS A 25 1.32 -6.62 -5.44
CA HIS A 25 0.52 -7.27 -4.42
C HIS A 25 0.97 -6.91 -3.00
N CYS A 26 0.06 -6.35 -2.20
CA CYS A 26 0.30 -6.09 -0.78
C CYS A 26 -0.93 -6.36 0.09
N ASP A 27 -0.80 -7.25 1.08
CA ASP A 27 -1.90 -7.64 1.98
C ASP A 27 -2.14 -6.68 3.16
N THR A 28 -1.56 -5.46 3.13
CA THR A 28 -1.66 -4.50 4.25
C THR A 28 -3.11 -4.14 4.60
N VAL A 29 -4.05 -4.22 3.65
CA VAL A 29 -5.48 -3.96 3.88
C VAL A 29 -6.06 -4.82 5.01
N LEU A 30 -5.57 -6.05 5.19
CA LEU A 30 -6.00 -6.92 6.29
C LEU A 30 -5.75 -6.30 7.67
N GLN A 31 -4.71 -5.47 7.80
CA GLN A 31 -4.35 -4.79 9.06
C GLN A 31 -5.09 -3.47 9.25
N LEU A 32 -5.93 -3.05 8.31
CA LEU A 32 -6.76 -1.85 8.45
C LEU A 32 -8.10 -2.15 9.12
N ALA A 33 -8.57 -3.41 9.00
CA ALA A 33 -9.83 -3.87 9.56
C ALA A 33 -9.62 -4.90 10.67
N PRO A 34 -10.56 -5.01 11.64
CA PRO A 34 -10.57 -6.11 12.59
C PRO A 34 -10.61 -7.47 11.90
N ARG A 35 -10.14 -8.50 12.59
CA ARG A 35 -10.01 -9.85 12.04
C ARG A 35 -10.69 -10.86 12.95
N LYS A 36 -11.74 -11.51 12.43
CA LYS A 36 -12.50 -12.53 13.18
C LYS A 36 -11.58 -13.68 13.63
N GLY A 37 -11.67 -14.06 14.90
CA GLY A 37 -10.91 -15.17 15.48
C GLY A 37 -9.44 -14.87 15.78
N ARG A 38 -9.05 -13.60 15.78
CA ARG A 38 -7.70 -13.11 16.11
C ARG A 38 -7.82 -11.92 17.07
N GLU A 39 -8.03 -12.21 18.35
CA GLU A 39 -8.24 -11.17 19.38
C GLU A 39 -6.99 -10.30 19.59
N GLU A 40 -5.81 -10.86 19.32
CA GLU A 40 -4.53 -10.17 19.35
C GLU A 40 -4.29 -9.27 18.13
N TRP A 41 -5.18 -9.31 17.13
CA TRP A 41 -5.03 -8.56 15.89
C TRP A 41 -5.20 -7.06 16.12
N LYS A 42 -4.09 -6.33 15.99
CA LYS A 42 -4.07 -4.88 16.06
C LYS A 42 -4.33 -4.29 14.68
N THR A 43 -5.34 -3.43 14.60
CA THR A 43 -5.54 -2.57 13.43
C THR A 43 -4.56 -1.41 13.45
N ARG A 44 -4.20 -0.91 12.27
CA ARG A 44 -3.36 0.27 12.10
C ARG A 44 -3.86 1.13 10.94
N SER A 45 -3.36 2.36 10.88
CA SER A 45 -3.59 3.28 9.77
C SER A 45 -2.48 3.18 8.71
N LEU A 46 -2.83 3.54 7.48
CA LEU A 46 -1.86 3.76 6.38
C LEU A 46 -1.23 5.16 6.42
N ILE A 47 -1.87 6.11 7.10
CA ILE A 47 -1.52 7.55 7.01
C ILE A 47 -0.20 7.85 7.69
N GLU A 48 0.02 7.21 8.84
CA GLU A 48 1.18 7.41 9.69
C GLU A 48 2.07 6.17 9.70
N ARG A 49 3.35 6.39 10.01
CA ARG A 49 4.31 5.31 10.16
C ARG A 49 3.91 4.45 11.36
N GLY A 50 3.59 3.19 11.09
CA GLY A 50 3.22 2.24 12.15
C GLY A 50 4.45 1.64 12.83
N GLU A 51 4.31 1.33 14.12
CA GLU A 51 5.28 0.54 14.89
C GLU A 51 5.37 -0.91 14.40
N PHE A 52 4.33 -1.40 13.71
CA PHE A 52 4.24 -2.72 13.11
C PHE A 52 3.69 -2.65 11.67
N GLY A 53 3.84 -3.74 10.93
CA GLY A 53 3.53 -3.82 9.50
C GLY A 53 4.66 -3.27 8.61
N HIS A 54 4.67 -3.65 7.33
CA HIS A 54 5.77 -3.34 6.41
C HIS A 54 5.53 -2.09 5.55
N ILE A 55 4.27 -1.75 5.29
CA ILE A 55 3.87 -0.69 4.36
C ILE A 55 2.98 0.33 5.06
N ASP A 56 3.25 1.60 4.80
CA ASP A 56 2.42 2.77 5.04
C ASP A 56 2.82 3.87 4.07
N ILE A 57 2.03 4.94 3.99
CA ILE A 57 2.26 6.04 3.05
C ILE A 57 3.67 6.65 3.22
N PRO A 58 4.17 6.94 4.43
CA PRO A 58 5.56 7.39 4.61
C PRO A 58 6.60 6.42 4.02
N ARG A 59 6.50 5.11 4.32
CA ARG A 59 7.42 4.09 3.79
C ARG A 59 7.32 3.94 2.27
N LEU A 60 6.13 4.09 1.68
CA LEU A 60 5.96 4.05 0.21
C LEU A 60 6.69 5.20 -0.47
N PHE A 61 6.61 6.42 0.08
CA PHE A 61 7.36 7.56 -0.44
C PHE A 61 8.86 7.38 -0.29
N GLU A 62 9.33 6.95 0.89
CA GLU A 62 10.76 6.71 1.14
C GLU A 62 11.34 5.62 0.22
N GLY A 63 10.56 4.57 -0.07
CA GLY A 63 10.92 3.51 -1.00
C GLY A 63 10.84 3.91 -2.48
N GLY A 64 10.26 5.06 -2.80
CA GLY A 64 10.06 5.53 -4.17
C GLY A 64 8.94 4.79 -4.93
N VAL A 65 8.07 4.07 -4.22
CA VAL A 65 6.97 3.32 -4.84
C VAL A 65 6.03 4.30 -5.55
N THR A 66 5.80 4.04 -6.83
CA THR A 66 4.92 4.87 -7.66
C THR A 66 3.50 4.38 -7.63
N CYS A 67 3.33 3.05 -7.60
CA CYS A 67 2.06 2.38 -7.68
C CYS A 67 2.03 1.20 -6.72
N GLN A 68 0.97 1.11 -5.91
CA GLN A 68 0.74 0.00 -4.99
C GLN A 68 -0.60 -0.66 -5.31
N PHE A 69 -0.56 -1.95 -5.58
CA PHE A 69 -1.75 -2.80 -5.63
C PHE A 69 -2.03 -3.34 -4.23
N PHE A 70 -3.12 -2.91 -3.62
CA PHE A 70 -3.56 -3.38 -2.33
C PHE A 70 -4.51 -4.56 -2.50
N ALA A 71 -4.11 -5.72 -1.95
CA ALA A 71 -4.87 -6.94 -2.09
C ALA A 71 -6.13 -6.91 -1.20
N ILE A 72 -7.29 -7.08 -1.84
CA ILE A 72 -8.55 -7.36 -1.15
C ILE A 72 -8.67 -8.88 -0.98
N TYR A 73 -7.89 -9.41 -0.03
CA TYR A 73 -7.84 -10.84 0.24
C TYR A 73 -8.91 -11.26 1.27
N VAL A 74 -9.76 -12.21 0.88
CA VAL A 74 -10.78 -12.80 1.77
C VAL A 74 -10.31 -14.15 2.30
N GLU A 75 -10.11 -14.20 3.61
CA GLU A 75 -9.63 -15.37 4.32
C GLU A 75 -10.70 -16.47 4.42
N GLY A 76 -10.25 -17.72 4.62
CA GLY A 76 -11.14 -18.89 4.67
C GLY A 76 -12.23 -18.84 5.75
N ILE A 77 -11.98 -18.17 6.87
CA ILE A 77 -12.95 -18.08 7.99
C ILE A 77 -14.24 -17.32 7.62
N TYR A 78 -14.22 -16.54 6.54
CA TYR A 78 -15.39 -15.83 6.02
C TYR A 78 -16.12 -16.59 4.91
N LYS A 79 -15.60 -17.75 4.48
CA LYS A 79 -16.14 -18.50 3.34
C LYS A 79 -17.02 -19.68 3.81
N PRO A 80 -18.03 -20.06 2.99
CA PRO A 80 -18.46 -19.38 1.77
C PRO A 80 -19.41 -18.19 1.99
N GLU A 81 -20.08 -18.10 3.14
CA GLU A 81 -21.29 -17.27 3.30
C GLU A 81 -21.01 -15.77 3.40
N ARG A 82 -19.84 -15.38 3.91
CA ARG A 82 -19.50 -13.97 4.22
C ARG A 82 -18.38 -13.42 3.35
N ALA A 83 -18.05 -14.09 2.24
CA ALA A 83 -16.92 -13.70 1.41
C ALA A 83 -17.10 -12.31 0.78
N THR A 84 -18.28 -12.06 0.21
CA THR A 84 -18.63 -10.76 -0.39
C THR A 84 -18.67 -9.65 0.65
N GLU A 85 -19.29 -9.91 1.80
CA GLU A 85 -19.36 -8.95 2.91
C GLU A 85 -17.96 -8.53 3.36
N ARG A 86 -17.05 -9.50 3.55
CA ARG A 86 -15.66 -9.21 3.94
C ARG A 86 -14.90 -8.45 2.85
N ALA A 87 -15.09 -8.79 1.58
CA ALA A 87 -14.43 -8.05 0.49
C ALA A 87 -14.86 -6.57 0.49
N LEU A 88 -16.16 -6.30 0.63
CA LEU A 88 -16.70 -4.93 0.69
C LEU A 88 -16.24 -4.17 1.93
N GLU A 89 -16.13 -4.82 3.09
CA GLU A 89 -15.57 -4.22 4.32
C GLU A 89 -14.13 -3.77 4.11
N LEU A 90 -13.28 -4.62 3.50
CA LEU A 90 -11.88 -4.30 3.22
C LEU A 90 -11.74 -3.18 2.19
N ILE A 91 -12.55 -3.20 1.13
CA ILE A 91 -12.61 -2.11 0.13
C ILE A 91 -13.02 -0.81 0.81
N SER A 92 -14.13 -0.81 1.56
CA SER A 92 -14.63 0.39 2.22
C SER A 92 -13.58 0.96 3.18
N THR A 93 -12.91 0.10 3.95
CA THR A 93 -11.87 0.51 4.91
C THR A 93 -10.67 1.13 4.19
N LEU A 94 -10.23 0.54 3.08
CA LEU A 94 -9.15 1.10 2.27
C LEU A 94 -9.53 2.49 1.74
N TYR A 95 -10.72 2.65 1.17
CA TYR A 95 -11.16 3.95 0.64
C TYR A 95 -11.26 5.01 1.76
N THR A 96 -11.83 4.67 2.91
CA THR A 96 -11.90 5.58 4.08
C THR A 96 -10.53 6.00 4.58
N GLU A 97 -9.53 5.11 4.56
CA GLU A 97 -8.15 5.50 4.87
C GLU A 97 -7.59 6.43 3.80
N LEU A 98 -7.73 6.09 2.52
CA LEU A 98 -7.17 6.90 1.41
C LEU A 98 -7.78 8.30 1.31
N GLU A 99 -9.04 8.49 1.67
CA GLU A 99 -9.68 9.82 1.75
C GLU A 99 -8.91 10.78 2.67
N LYS A 100 -8.38 10.26 3.81
CA LYS A 100 -7.57 11.01 4.77
C LYS A 100 -6.19 11.39 4.23
N ALA A 101 -5.73 10.73 3.16
CA ALA A 101 -4.47 11.00 2.46
C ALA A 101 -4.68 11.39 0.99
N SER A 102 -5.79 12.07 0.68
CA SER A 102 -6.11 12.53 -0.68
C SER A 102 -5.10 13.54 -1.23
N ASP A 103 -4.31 14.20 -0.38
CA ASP A 103 -3.18 15.05 -0.77
C ASP A 103 -1.97 14.24 -1.25
N LYS A 104 -1.83 12.99 -0.80
CA LYS A 104 -0.66 12.12 -1.05
C LYS A 104 -0.91 10.97 -2.01
N THR A 105 -2.16 10.52 -2.13
CA THR A 105 -2.52 9.33 -2.91
C THR A 105 -3.58 9.65 -3.97
N ILE A 106 -3.71 8.76 -4.95
CA ILE A 106 -4.78 8.80 -5.95
C ILE A 106 -5.16 7.37 -6.33
N ILE A 107 -6.45 7.06 -6.30
CA ILE A 107 -6.98 5.78 -6.79
C ILE A 107 -7.07 5.85 -8.30
N VAL A 108 -6.60 4.80 -8.99
CA VAL A 108 -6.52 4.77 -10.46
C VAL A 108 -7.01 3.42 -11.01
N ASP A 109 -7.45 3.41 -12.26
CA ASP A 109 -7.87 2.19 -12.98
C ASP A 109 -7.17 2.04 -14.35
N LYS A 110 -6.26 2.97 -14.67
CA LYS A 110 -5.58 3.08 -15.97
C LYS A 110 -4.10 3.38 -15.79
N HIS A 111 -3.28 2.86 -16.70
CA HIS A 111 -1.84 3.02 -16.63
C HIS A 111 -1.40 4.48 -16.81
N GLU A 112 -2.13 5.28 -17.59
CA GLU A 112 -1.81 6.70 -17.78
C GLU A 112 -1.90 7.48 -16.46
N ASP A 113 -2.80 7.08 -15.57
CA ASP A 113 -2.98 7.74 -14.29
C ASP A 113 -1.87 7.38 -13.29
N ILE A 114 -1.25 6.20 -13.41
CA ILE A 114 -0.01 5.86 -12.69
C ILE A 114 1.11 6.83 -13.07
N ILE A 115 1.28 7.09 -14.37
CA ILE A 115 2.29 8.03 -14.89
C ILE A 115 2.00 9.46 -14.37
N LYS A 116 0.72 9.88 -14.37
CA LYS A 116 0.31 11.18 -13.83
C LYS A 116 0.56 11.28 -12.32
N ALA A 117 0.34 10.21 -11.55
CA ALA A 117 0.58 10.19 -10.11
C ALA A 117 2.06 10.47 -9.81
N LYS A 118 2.99 9.78 -10.49
CA LYS A 118 4.44 10.04 -10.37
C LYS A 118 4.78 11.51 -10.61
N ARG A 119 4.28 12.07 -11.72
CA ARG A 119 4.53 13.49 -12.09
C ARG A 119 3.98 14.48 -11.07
N ARG A 120 2.90 14.11 -10.38
CA ARG A 120 2.26 14.92 -9.33
C ARG A 120 2.86 14.69 -7.93
N GLY A 121 3.86 13.83 -7.81
CA GLY A 121 4.44 13.45 -6.51
C GLY A 121 3.45 12.71 -5.61
N LYS A 122 2.51 11.96 -6.19
CA LYS A 122 1.54 11.13 -5.48
C LYS A 122 1.77 9.65 -5.73
N ILE A 123 1.28 8.82 -4.82
CA ILE A 123 1.27 7.36 -4.99
C ILE A 123 -0.06 6.96 -5.66
N ALA A 124 0.04 6.21 -6.77
CA ALA A 124 -1.11 5.57 -7.40
C ALA A 124 -1.51 4.33 -6.62
N ILE A 125 -2.80 4.16 -6.37
CA ILE A 125 -3.36 3.03 -5.62
C ILE A 125 -4.33 2.26 -6.51
N LEU A 126 -4.18 0.94 -6.54
CA LEU A 126 -5.10 -0.01 -7.17
C LEU A 126 -5.53 -1.09 -6.18
#